data_AF-A0A7W9ZLH2-F1
#
_entry.id   AF-A0A7W9ZLH2-F1
#
_cell.length_a   1.000
_cell.length_b   1.000
_cell.length_c   1.000
_cell.angle_alpha   90.00
_cell.angle_beta   90.00
_cell.angle_gamma   90.00
#
_symmetry.space_group_name_H-M   'P 1'
#
loop_
_entity.id
_entity.type
_entity.pdbx_description
1 polymer ?
#
loop_
_entity_poly.entity_id
_entity_poly.type
_entity_poly.pdbx_seq_one_letter_code
_entity_poly.pdbx_strand_id
1 'polypeptide(L)'
;MKKKIRMFIIYVIFALIISCENFRGSLSKQESSRDAIEFCEFTVNIKNKKDNNGNWTDLGALVVRKEEDGIATGLNAGGHSATFFSLEESEVDNFVKSMTEGGAFKTSLYYGYNDEQSSKSGIQNKEIITKIGNIDGSEHIIFLGDKIKDSLGDKAAEYAISLEELKKNLK
;
A
#
# COMPACT_ATOMS: atom_id res chain seq x y z
N MET A 1 -19.26 5.18 24.02
CA MET A 1 -18.22 6.25 23.92
C MET A 1 -16.88 5.79 23.32
N LYS A 2 -16.47 4.51 23.40
CA LYS A 2 -15.16 4.04 22.87
C LYS A 2 -15.02 3.97 21.33
N LYS A 3 -16.11 3.80 20.57
CA LYS A 3 -16.06 3.74 19.08
C LYS A 3 -15.89 5.12 18.42
N LYS A 4 -16.52 6.16 18.97
CA LYS A 4 -16.43 7.53 18.40
C LYS A 4 -15.03 8.13 18.58
N ILE A 5 -14.36 7.87 19.71
CA ILE A 5 -13.00 8.38 19.97
C ILE A 5 -11.98 7.80 18.97
N ARG A 6 -12.09 6.51 18.61
CA ARG A 6 -11.20 5.91 17.59
C ARG A 6 -11.40 6.49 16.19
N MET A 7 -12.64 6.79 15.79
CA MET A 7 -12.94 7.38 14.49
C MET A 7 -12.41 8.83 14.38
N PHE A 8 -12.45 9.60 15.48
CA PHE A 8 -11.88 10.95 15.52
C PHE A 8 -10.34 10.95 15.49
N ILE A 9 -9.68 9.97 16.12
CA ILE A 9 -8.21 9.84 16.08
C ILE A 9 -7.71 9.56 14.64
N ILE A 10 -8.42 8.71 13.89
CA ILE A 10 -8.06 8.41 12.49
C ILE A 10 -8.18 9.66 11.60
N TYR A 11 -9.17 10.52 11.84
CA TYR A 11 -9.39 11.73 11.06
C TYR A 11 -8.39 12.85 11.37
N VAL A 12 -7.94 12.97 12.63
CA VAL A 12 -6.99 14.02 13.05
C VAL A 12 -5.56 13.73 12.59
N ILE A 13 -5.17 12.45 12.49
CA ILE A 13 -3.85 12.07 11.94
C ILE A 13 -3.73 12.44 10.45
N PHE A 14 -4.83 12.46 9.70
CA PHE A 14 -4.83 12.83 8.29
C PHE A 14 -4.71 14.35 8.02
N ALA A 15 -4.97 15.21 9.02
CA ALA A 15 -5.02 16.66 8.82
C ALA A 15 -3.71 17.40 9.18
N LEU A 16 -2.77 16.77 9.90
CA LEU A 16 -1.66 17.48 10.56
C LEU A 16 -0.28 17.36 9.90
N ILE A 17 -0.17 16.77 8.71
CA ILE A 17 1.13 16.68 8.01
C ILE A 17 1.02 17.31 6.61
N ILE A 18 0.62 18.59 6.60
CA ILE A 18 0.88 19.48 5.45
C ILE A 18 2.13 20.29 5.82
N SER A 19 3.31 19.68 5.68
CA SER A 19 4.53 20.42 5.34
C SER A 19 5.63 19.44 4.94
N CYS A 20 5.60 19.00 3.69
CA CYS A 20 6.72 18.31 3.04
C CYS A 20 7.84 19.29 2.62
N GLU A 21 7.78 20.57 3.03
CA GLU A 21 8.79 21.58 2.66
C GLU A 21 9.97 21.68 3.64
N ASN A 22 9.86 21.15 4.86
CA ASN A 22 10.90 21.36 5.90
C ASN A 22 11.89 20.20 6.11
N PHE A 23 11.72 19.04 5.45
CA PHE A 23 12.65 17.90 5.65
C PHE A 23 13.96 18.02 4.85
N ARG A 24 14.10 19.05 4.00
CA ARG A 24 15.31 19.28 3.18
C ARG A 24 16.50 19.90 3.93
N GLY A 25 16.34 20.30 5.19
CA GLY A 25 17.24 21.26 5.84
C GLY A 25 18.41 20.71 6.67
N SER A 26 18.38 19.45 7.14
CA SER A 26 19.41 19.01 8.09
C SER A 26 19.62 17.50 8.13
N LEU A 27 20.19 16.94 7.07
CA LEU A 27 20.93 15.68 7.16
C LEU A 27 22.41 15.99 6.95
N SER A 28 23.05 16.40 8.04
CA SER A 28 24.50 16.50 8.11
C SER A 28 25.09 15.10 7.92
N LYS A 29 25.77 14.91 6.79
CA LYS A 29 26.89 13.98 6.56
C LYS A 29 27.04 12.89 7.63
N GLN A 30 26.35 11.78 7.43
CA GLN A 30 26.78 10.50 7.97
C GLN A 30 26.89 9.53 6.80
N GLU A 31 28.13 9.17 6.47
CA GLU A 31 28.49 8.20 5.45
C GLU A 31 27.84 6.84 5.76
N SER A 32 26.84 6.48 4.95
CA SER A 32 26.44 5.12 4.65
C SER A 32 26.01 5.12 3.19
N SER A 33 26.85 4.58 2.31
CA SER A 33 26.64 4.55 0.86
C SER A 33 25.57 3.52 0.46
N ARG A 34 24.33 3.79 0.84
CA ARG A 34 23.13 3.26 0.18
C ARG A 34 22.34 4.50 -0.21
N ASP A 35 22.17 4.74 -1.50
CA ASP A 35 21.30 5.80 -1.99
C ASP A 35 19.94 5.62 -1.30
N ALA A 36 19.62 6.52 -0.36
CA ALA A 36 18.40 6.44 0.41
C ALA A 36 17.23 6.69 -0.55
N ILE A 37 16.19 5.84 -0.47
CA ILE A 37 15.01 5.94 -1.32
C ILE A 37 14.39 7.36 -1.18
N GLU A 38 14.34 8.10 -2.29
CA GLU A 38 14.12 9.56 -2.27
C GLU A 38 12.64 10.01 -2.32
N PHE A 39 11.67 9.09 -2.38
CA PHE A 39 10.26 9.48 -2.49
C PHE A 39 9.66 9.89 -1.14
N CYS A 40 8.85 10.95 -1.13
CA CYS A 40 8.11 11.39 0.05
C CYS A 40 6.66 10.85 0.05
N GLU A 41 5.90 11.18 -0.99
CA GLU A 41 4.54 10.68 -1.20
C GLU A 41 4.26 10.64 -2.70
N PHE A 42 3.56 9.60 -3.16
CA PHE A 42 3.04 9.53 -4.51
C PHE A 42 1.73 8.77 -4.54
N THR A 43 1.00 8.89 -5.65
CA THR A 43 -0.29 8.23 -5.85
C THR A 43 -0.26 7.46 -7.17
N VAL A 44 -0.76 6.24 -7.16
CA VAL A 44 -0.89 5.36 -8.34
C VAL A 44 -2.31 4.81 -8.44
N ASN A 45 -2.72 4.49 -9.66
CA ASN A 45 -4.01 3.84 -9.86
C ASN A 45 -3.94 2.37 -9.43
N ILE A 46 -4.98 1.90 -8.76
CA ILE A 46 -5.10 0.51 -8.33
C ILE A 46 -6.36 -0.11 -8.92
N LYS A 47 -6.19 -1.31 -9.47
CA LYS A 47 -7.24 -2.19 -9.96
C LYS A 47 -7.43 -3.36 -9.00
N ASN A 48 -8.61 -3.96 -9.01
CA ASN A 48 -8.85 -5.22 -8.31
C ASN A 48 -9.67 -6.19 -9.15
N LYS A 49 -9.71 -7.44 -8.70
CA LYS A 49 -10.76 -8.38 -9.05
C LYS A 49 -11.67 -8.60 -7.86
N LYS A 50 -12.98 -8.64 -8.12
CA LYS A 50 -13.97 -9.01 -7.10
C LYS A 50 -13.91 -10.51 -6.74
N ASP A 51 -13.40 -11.35 -7.64
CA ASP A 51 -13.04 -12.73 -7.39
C ASP A 51 -11.98 -13.24 -8.39
N ASN A 52 -11.35 -14.39 -8.12
CA ASN A 52 -10.23 -14.90 -8.92
C ASN A 52 -10.55 -15.16 -10.42
N ASN A 53 -11.84 -15.18 -10.78
CA ASN A 53 -12.33 -15.37 -12.15
C ASN A 53 -12.88 -14.08 -12.80
N GLY A 54 -12.92 -12.99 -12.05
CA GLY A 54 -13.45 -11.71 -12.51
C GLY A 54 -12.50 -10.96 -13.44
N ASN A 55 -13.06 -9.99 -14.15
CA ASN A 55 -12.29 -9.02 -14.92
C ASN A 55 -11.62 -8.02 -13.97
N TRP A 56 -10.50 -7.46 -14.42
CA TRP A 56 -9.87 -6.34 -13.73
C TRP A 56 -10.74 -5.10 -13.83
N THR A 57 -11.01 -4.47 -12.70
CA THR A 57 -11.78 -3.23 -12.61
C THR A 57 -10.99 -2.16 -11.90
N ASP A 58 -11.15 -0.92 -12.34
CA ASP A 58 -10.56 0.23 -11.64
C ASP A 58 -11.21 0.37 -10.27
N LEU A 59 -10.39 0.30 -9.22
CA LEU A 59 -10.85 0.40 -7.84
C LEU A 59 -10.75 1.83 -7.34
N GLY A 60 -9.63 2.50 -7.63
CA GLY A 60 -9.36 3.86 -7.19
C GLY A 60 -7.87 4.17 -7.19
N ALA A 61 -7.42 4.88 -6.16
CA ALA A 61 -6.05 5.35 -6.04
C ALA A 61 -5.38 4.84 -4.76
N LEU A 62 -4.16 4.33 -4.87
CA LEU A 62 -3.30 3.99 -3.75
C LEU A 62 -2.29 5.13 -3.52
N VAL A 63 -2.38 5.75 -2.36
CA VAL A 63 -1.41 6.74 -1.87
C VAL A 63 -0.32 5.99 -1.12
N VAL A 64 0.94 6.22 -1.48
CA VAL A 64 2.12 5.62 -0.84
C VAL A 64 2.95 6.75 -0.25
N ARG A 65 3.24 6.67 1.05
CA ARG A 65 3.96 7.69 1.79
C ARG A 65 5.14 7.07 2.52
N LYS A 66 6.33 7.64 2.35
CA LYS A 66 7.49 7.35 3.18
C LYS A 66 7.32 8.06 4.53
N GLU A 67 7.41 7.29 5.61
CA GLU A 67 7.41 7.79 6.98
C GLU A 67 8.79 7.55 7.60
N GLU A 68 9.04 8.07 8.80
CA GLU A 68 10.31 7.87 9.52
C GLU A 68 10.55 6.38 9.80
N ASP A 69 9.51 5.66 10.21
CA ASP A 69 9.58 4.25 10.62
C ASP A 69 9.19 3.26 9.52
N GLY A 70 9.15 3.68 8.25
CA GLY A 70 8.85 2.80 7.11
C GLY A 70 7.97 3.43 6.05
N ILE A 71 6.91 2.73 5.65
CA ILE A 71 5.94 3.18 4.63
C ILE A 71 4.51 2.98 5.12
N ALA A 72 3.69 4.01 4.93
CA ALA A 72 2.24 3.95 5.09
C ALA A 72 1.55 4.04 3.73
N THR A 73 0.48 3.27 3.55
CA THR A 73 -0.34 3.35 2.33
C THR A 73 -1.81 3.58 2.65
N GLY A 74 -2.48 4.36 1.81
CA GLY A 74 -3.90 4.68 1.91
C GLY A 74 -4.63 4.39 0.61
N LEU A 75 -5.79 3.74 0.69
CA LEU A 75 -6.65 3.47 -0.45
C LEU A 75 -7.80 4.47 -0.50
N ASN A 76 -7.91 5.18 -1.61
CA ASN A 76 -9.02 6.08 -1.95
C ASN A 76 -9.93 5.38 -2.96
N ALA A 77 -11.06 4.84 -2.50
CA ALA A 77 -12.01 4.10 -3.33
C ALA A 77 -13.45 4.28 -2.85
N GLY A 78 -14.40 4.37 -3.79
CA GLY A 78 -15.84 4.42 -3.48
C GLY A 78 -16.29 5.58 -2.57
N GLY A 79 -15.58 6.72 -2.61
CA GLY A 79 -15.86 7.88 -1.75
C GLY A 79 -15.34 7.76 -0.32
N HIS A 80 -14.51 6.75 -0.04
CA HIS A 80 -13.86 6.54 1.27
C HIS A 80 -12.34 6.50 1.13
N SER A 81 -11.65 6.90 2.19
CA SER A 81 -10.19 6.82 2.33
C SER A 81 -9.86 6.10 3.63
N ALA A 82 -9.02 5.08 3.54
CA ALA A 82 -8.56 4.31 4.70
C ALA A 82 -7.14 3.78 4.47
N THR A 83 -6.44 3.46 5.55
CA THR A 83 -5.16 2.74 5.48
C THR A 83 -5.33 1.42 4.74
N PHE A 84 -4.46 1.13 3.78
CA PHE A 84 -4.48 -0.12 3.02
C PHE A 84 -3.51 -1.13 3.64
N PHE A 85 -2.24 -0.74 3.80
CA PHE A 85 -1.25 -1.43 4.63
C PHE A 85 -0.15 -0.47 5.09
N SER A 86 0.61 -0.88 6.09
CA SER A 86 1.88 -0.25 6.49
C SER A 86 2.98 -1.30 6.66
N LEU A 87 4.23 -0.87 6.61
CA LEU A 87 5.42 -1.69 6.83
C LEU A 87 6.50 -0.90 7.58
N GLU A 88 7.36 -1.62 8.28
CA GLU A 88 8.48 -1.06 9.05
C GLU A 88 9.67 -0.74 8.14
N GLU A 89 10.57 0.14 8.60
CA GLU A 89 11.78 0.56 7.88
C GLU A 89 12.63 -0.62 7.38
N SER A 90 12.67 -1.72 8.15
CA SER A 90 13.40 -2.94 7.81
C SER A 90 12.90 -3.65 6.54
N GLU A 91 11.67 -3.36 6.10
CA GLU A 91 11.01 -3.97 4.93
C GLU A 91 10.91 -3.01 3.73
N VAL A 92 11.43 -1.78 3.84
CA VAL A 92 11.34 -0.76 2.78
C VAL A 92 12.07 -1.20 1.50
N ASP A 93 13.29 -1.73 1.63
CA ASP A 93 14.06 -2.23 0.47
C ASP A 93 13.34 -3.41 -0.21
N ASN A 94 12.76 -4.31 0.60
CA ASN A 94 11.98 -5.45 0.11
C ASN A 94 10.71 -4.98 -0.61
N PHE A 95 10.04 -3.95 -0.09
CA PHE A 95 8.88 -3.34 -0.71
C PHE A 95 9.23 -2.74 -2.07
N VAL A 96 10.26 -1.89 -2.14
CA VAL A 96 10.68 -1.25 -3.40
C VAL A 96 10.99 -2.33 -4.44
N LYS A 97 11.83 -3.31 -4.08
CA LYS A 97 12.17 -4.42 -4.97
C LYS A 97 10.94 -5.18 -5.43
N SER A 98 10.06 -5.58 -4.52
CA SER A 98 8.87 -6.35 -4.84
C SER A 98 7.90 -5.58 -5.76
N MET A 99 7.78 -4.26 -5.56
CA MET A 99 6.91 -3.39 -6.34
C MET A 99 7.52 -2.96 -7.69
N THR A 100 8.80 -3.27 -7.97
CA THR A 100 9.42 -2.98 -9.28
C THR A 100 9.88 -4.21 -10.05
N GLU A 101 10.08 -5.34 -9.37
CA GLU A 101 10.65 -6.57 -9.94
C GLU A 101 9.83 -7.83 -9.63
N GLY A 102 8.88 -7.76 -8.68
CA GLY A 102 8.27 -8.94 -8.08
C GLY A 102 9.10 -9.49 -6.91
N GLY A 103 8.48 -10.30 -6.05
CA GLY A 103 9.09 -10.75 -4.80
C GLY A 103 8.10 -10.76 -3.64
N ALA A 104 8.60 -10.62 -2.43
CA ALA A 104 7.78 -10.52 -1.24
C ALA A 104 8.32 -9.49 -0.25
N PHE A 105 7.41 -8.88 0.51
CA PHE A 105 7.73 -8.02 1.64
C PHE A 105 6.72 -8.25 2.76
N LYS A 106 7.12 -7.91 3.99
CA LYS A 106 6.27 -8.08 5.16
C LYS A 106 5.63 -6.76 5.58
N THR A 107 4.31 -6.79 5.79
CA THR A 107 3.58 -5.65 6.34
C THR A 107 3.58 -5.69 7.87
N SER A 108 3.70 -4.54 8.52
CA SER A 108 3.43 -4.42 9.96
C SER A 108 1.93 -4.62 10.23
N LEU A 109 1.10 -4.02 9.38
CA LEU A 109 -0.36 -4.11 9.47
C LEU A 109 -1.00 -4.01 8.08
N TYR A 110 -1.85 -4.99 7.75
CA TYR A 110 -2.60 -5.04 6.51
C TYR A 110 -4.10 -4.94 6.77
N TYR A 111 -4.79 -3.99 6.14
CA TYR A 111 -6.25 -3.85 6.20
C TYR A 111 -6.93 -4.30 4.92
N GLY A 112 -6.38 -3.97 3.75
CA GLY A 112 -7.02 -4.26 2.47
C GLY A 112 -8.26 -3.38 2.20
N TYR A 113 -9.07 -3.78 1.24
CA TYR A 113 -10.34 -3.13 0.88
C TYR A 113 -11.52 -3.68 1.70
N ASN A 114 -12.65 -2.98 1.66
CA ASN A 114 -13.80 -3.19 2.54
C ASN A 114 -14.42 -4.60 2.45
N ASP A 115 -14.22 -5.33 1.37
CA ASP A 115 -14.75 -6.68 1.17
C ASP A 115 -13.89 -7.76 1.86
N GLU A 116 -12.69 -7.42 2.32
CA GLU A 116 -11.75 -8.37 2.95
C GLU A 116 -11.99 -8.51 4.46
N GLN A 117 -11.71 -9.69 5.03
CA GLN A 117 -11.87 -9.95 6.47
C GLN A 117 -10.98 -9.03 7.31
N SER A 118 -9.74 -8.79 6.87
CA SER A 118 -8.77 -7.87 7.46
C SER A 118 -9.29 -6.44 7.63
N SER A 119 -10.18 -5.95 6.78
CA SER A 119 -10.62 -4.54 6.79
C SER A 119 -11.26 -4.08 8.12
N LYS A 120 -11.74 -5.01 8.96
CA LYS A 120 -12.32 -4.68 10.28
C LYS A 120 -11.28 -4.50 11.39
N SER A 121 -10.19 -5.26 11.34
CA SER A 121 -9.31 -5.47 12.50
C SER A 121 -7.82 -5.39 12.17
N GLY A 122 -7.46 -5.41 10.89
CA GLY A 122 -6.11 -5.58 10.40
C GLY A 122 -5.57 -7.00 10.61
N ILE A 123 -4.55 -7.35 9.83
CA ILE A 123 -3.70 -8.53 10.01
C ILE A 123 -2.28 -8.04 10.21
N GLN A 124 -1.67 -8.40 11.33
CA GLN A 124 -0.27 -8.09 11.59
C GLN A 124 0.63 -9.03 10.79
N ASN A 125 1.83 -8.57 10.43
CA ASN A 125 2.88 -9.42 9.89
C ASN A 125 2.48 -10.18 8.61
N LYS A 126 1.53 -9.66 7.83
CA LYS A 126 1.09 -10.32 6.59
C LYS A 126 2.19 -10.18 5.56
N GLU A 127 2.63 -11.31 5.01
CA GLU A 127 3.51 -11.34 3.85
C GLU A 127 2.69 -11.05 2.58
N ILE A 128 3.17 -10.10 1.78
CA ILE A 128 2.59 -9.75 0.49
C ILE A 128 3.52 -10.30 -0.59
N ILE A 129 3.01 -11.23 -1.39
CA ILE A 129 3.74 -11.83 -2.51
C ILE A 129 3.26 -11.16 -3.79
N THR A 130 4.20 -10.61 -4.53
CA THR A 130 4.00 -9.85 -5.76
C THR A 130 4.53 -10.63 -6.97
N LYS A 131 3.86 -10.47 -8.11
CA LYS A 131 4.31 -10.99 -9.41
C LYS A 131 4.07 -9.93 -10.48
N ILE A 132 4.89 -9.91 -11.53
CA ILE A 132 4.60 -9.12 -12.73
C ILE A 132 3.62 -9.91 -13.60
N GLY A 133 2.56 -9.27 -14.07
CA GLY A 133 1.61 -9.84 -15.02
C GLY A 133 1.15 -8.83 -16.06
N ASN A 134 0.55 -9.32 -17.14
CA ASN A 134 0.01 -8.48 -18.21
C ASN A 134 -1.51 -8.33 -18.06
N ILE A 135 -1.99 -7.09 -18.13
CA ILE A 135 -3.41 -6.74 -18.16
C ILE A 135 -3.61 -5.80 -19.34
N ASP A 136 -4.45 -6.21 -20.29
CA ASP A 136 -4.79 -5.43 -21.50
C ASP A 136 -3.57 -4.90 -22.27
N GLY A 137 -2.49 -5.69 -22.34
CA GLY A 137 -1.26 -5.33 -23.05
C GLY A 137 -0.23 -4.58 -22.21
N SER A 138 -0.53 -4.20 -20.96
CA SER A 138 0.38 -3.45 -20.09
C SER A 138 0.85 -4.26 -18.88
N GLU A 139 2.11 -4.08 -18.47
CA GLU A 139 2.67 -4.75 -17.30
C GLU A 139 2.19 -4.11 -15.98
N HIS A 140 1.78 -4.96 -15.05
CA HIS A 140 1.30 -4.59 -13.74
C HIS A 140 1.97 -5.46 -12.67
N ILE A 141 2.21 -4.88 -11.49
CA ILE A 141 2.44 -5.65 -10.27
C ILE A 141 1.09 -6.17 -9.78
N ILE A 142 1.02 -7.48 -9.58
CA ILE A 142 -0.15 -8.19 -9.09
C ILE A 142 0.17 -8.83 -7.74
N PHE A 143 -0.73 -8.68 -6.77
CA PHE A 143 -0.58 -9.31 -5.45
C PHE A 143 -1.92 -9.70 -4.85
N LEU A 144 -1.88 -10.67 -3.94
CA LEU A 144 -3.05 -11.14 -3.20
C LEU A 144 -3.19 -10.39 -1.87
N GLY A 145 -4.42 -10.00 -1.58
CA GLY A 145 -4.83 -9.51 -0.28
C GLY A 145 -5.16 -10.64 0.69
N ASP A 146 -6.15 -10.39 1.52
CA ASP A 146 -6.78 -11.30 2.46
C ASP A 146 -8.05 -11.95 1.86
N LYS A 147 -8.60 -12.92 2.60
CA LYS A 147 -9.83 -13.61 2.26
C LYS A 147 -11.01 -12.64 2.18
N ILE A 148 -11.85 -12.85 1.17
CA ILE A 148 -13.08 -12.07 0.98
C ILE A 148 -14.14 -12.55 1.98
N LYS A 149 -14.84 -11.60 2.61
CA LYS A 149 -15.95 -11.87 3.54
C LYS A 149 -17.04 -12.69 2.86
N ASP A 150 -17.57 -13.67 3.59
CA ASP A 150 -18.74 -14.47 3.20
C ASP A 150 -18.62 -15.16 1.82
N SER A 151 -17.40 -15.32 1.30
CA SER A 151 -17.18 -16.01 0.03
C SER A 151 -17.26 -17.53 0.22
N LEU A 152 -17.91 -18.23 -0.72
CA LEU A 152 -17.90 -19.69 -0.79
C LEU A 152 -16.52 -20.16 -1.25
N GLY A 153 -15.68 -20.56 -0.30
CA GLY A 153 -14.32 -21.08 -0.52
C GLY A 153 -13.20 -20.13 -0.08
N ASP A 154 -11.95 -20.52 -0.35
CA ASP A 154 -10.74 -19.74 -0.01
C ASP A 154 -10.42 -18.69 -1.09
N LYS A 155 -11.39 -17.83 -1.44
CA LYS A 155 -11.15 -16.70 -2.35
C LYS A 155 -10.48 -15.55 -1.61
N ALA A 156 -9.42 -15.01 -2.21
CA ALA A 156 -8.70 -13.83 -1.72
C ALA A 156 -8.86 -12.67 -2.71
N ALA A 157 -8.79 -11.44 -2.21
CA ALA A 157 -8.75 -10.28 -3.09
C ALA A 157 -7.46 -10.31 -3.94
N GLU A 158 -7.54 -9.93 -5.22
CA GLU A 158 -6.37 -9.76 -6.09
C GLU A 158 -6.33 -8.30 -6.56
N TYR A 159 -5.16 -7.69 -6.47
CA TYR A 159 -4.92 -6.28 -6.80
C TYR A 159 -3.88 -6.15 -7.92
N ALA A 160 -3.98 -5.08 -8.69
CA ALA A 160 -3.00 -4.75 -9.73
C ALA A 160 -2.69 -3.26 -9.77
N ILE A 161 -1.42 -2.93 -9.98
CA ILE A 161 -0.92 -1.56 -10.09
C ILE A 161 0.05 -1.50 -11.28
N SER A 162 0.00 -0.43 -12.07
CA SER A 162 0.89 -0.25 -13.23
C SER A 162 2.36 -0.33 -12.82
N LEU A 163 3.12 -1.22 -13.45
CA LEU A 163 4.55 -1.40 -13.18
C LEU A 163 5.34 -0.16 -13.57
N GLU A 164 4.93 0.52 -14.64
CA GLU A 164 5.55 1.76 -15.11
C GLU A 164 5.37 2.89 -14.09
N GLU A 165 4.15 3.07 -13.55
CA GLU A 165 3.88 4.09 -12.54
C GLU A 165 4.67 3.84 -11.26
N LEU A 166 4.78 2.58 -10.82
CA LEU A 166 5.59 2.21 -9.66
C LEU A 166 7.07 2.54 -9.89
N LYS A 167 7.65 2.09 -11.02
CA LYS A 167 9.05 2.36 -11.37
C LYS A 167 9.37 3.85 -11.52
N LYS A 168 8.40 4.69 -11.88
CA LYS A 168 8.60 6.14 -11.99
C LYS A 168 8.75 6.82 -10.63
N ASN A 169 8.09 6.29 -9.60
CA ASN A 169 8.03 6.92 -8.28
C ASN A 169 8.94 6.25 -7.24
N LEU A 170 9.32 4.99 -7.44
CA LEU A 170 10.14 4.20 -6.50
C LEU A 170 11.64 4.15 -6.86
N LYS A 171 12.06 4.86 -7.91
CA LYS A 171 13.46 4.97 -8.32
C LYS A 171 14.11 6.21 -7.74
#